data_AF-A0A286D001-F1
#
_entry.id   AF-A0A286D001-F1
#
_cell.length_a   1.000
_cell.length_b   1.000
_cell.length_c   1.000
_cell.angle_alpha   90.00
_cell.angle_beta   90.00
_cell.angle_gamma   90.00
#
_symmetry.space_group_name_H-M   'P 1'
#
loop_
_entity.id
_entity.type
_entity.pdbx_description
1 polymer ?
#
loop_
_entity_poly.entity_id
_entity_poly.type
_entity_poly.pdbx_seq_one_letter_code
_entity_poly.pdbx_strand_id
1 'polypeptide(L)'
;MRLDPLQALFEDLAGIRGALQNEQLEQAHALLVRHDRTVRDFMHSAEGRQAGYDALAHLLREQLEVQAIMTRARDDAARQMQAARQADRAARAYLAQAGG
;
A
#
# COMPACT_ATOMS: atom_id res chain seq x y z
N MET A 1 -4.70 -21.07 -17.24
CA MET A 1 -4.65 -19.96 -18.22
C MET A 1 -3.60 -19.00 -17.72
N ARG A 2 -2.54 -18.71 -18.50
CA ARG A 2 -1.49 -17.77 -18.08
C ARG A 2 -1.98 -16.37 -18.43
N LEU A 3 -2.04 -15.47 -17.45
CA LEU A 3 -2.38 -14.08 -17.69
C LEU A 3 -1.29 -13.42 -18.52
N ASP A 4 -1.69 -12.44 -19.33
CA ASP A 4 -0.75 -11.49 -19.93
C ASP A 4 0.10 -10.87 -18.80
N PRO A 5 1.44 -10.82 -18.92
CA PRO A 5 2.33 -10.19 -17.95
C PRO A 5 1.89 -8.78 -17.52
N LEU A 6 1.34 -7.96 -18.43
CA LEU A 6 0.85 -6.63 -18.11
C LEU A 6 -0.48 -6.70 -17.34
N GLN A 7 -1.38 -7.61 -17.72
CA GLN A 7 -2.63 -7.85 -16.99
C GLN A 7 -2.37 -8.27 -15.54
N ALA A 8 -1.35 -9.13 -15.33
CA ALA A 8 -0.95 -9.56 -13.99
C ALA A 8 -0.51 -8.38 -13.10
N LEU A 9 0.15 -7.36 -13.66
CA LEU A 9 0.53 -6.15 -12.93
C LEU A 9 -0.69 -5.34 -12.49
N PHE A 10 -1.70 -5.22 -13.34
CA PHE A 10 -2.94 -4.53 -12.98
C PHE A 10 -3.75 -5.30 -11.93
N GLU A 11 -3.80 -6.62 -12.02
CA GLU A 11 -4.43 -7.45 -11.00
C GLU A 11 -3.74 -7.36 -9.65
N ASP A 12 -2.41 -7.29 -9.63
CA ASP A 12 -1.63 -7.11 -8.40
C ASP A 12 -1.97 -5.74 -7.76
N LEU A 13 -2.05 -4.67 -8.54
CA LEU A 13 -2.45 -3.34 -8.03
C LEU A 13 -3.89 -3.31 -7.52
N ALA A 14 -4.82 -3.95 -8.22
CA ALA A 14 -6.19 -4.11 -7.76
C ALA A 14 -6.27 -4.92 -6.44
N GLY A 15 -5.48 -5.98 -6.34
CA GLY A 15 -5.36 -6.79 -5.12
C GLY A 15 -4.78 -6.00 -3.95
N ILE A 16 -3.72 -5.22 -4.17
CA ILE A 16 -3.13 -4.36 -3.13
C ILE A 16 -4.17 -3.35 -2.65
N ARG A 17 -4.89 -2.70 -3.57
CA ARG A 17 -5.95 -1.74 -3.24
C ARG A 17 -7.04 -2.38 -2.39
N GLY A 18 -7.51 -3.56 -2.78
CA GLY A 18 -8.50 -4.32 -2.02
C GLY A 18 -7.99 -4.71 -0.62
N ALA A 19 -6.76 -5.20 -0.52
CA ALA A 19 -6.16 -5.56 0.77
C ALA A 19 -6.01 -4.34 1.70
N LEU A 20 -5.60 -3.19 1.17
CA LEU A 20 -5.51 -1.93 1.94
C LEU A 20 -6.88 -1.46 2.43
N GLN A 21 -7.92 -1.55 1.59
CA GLN A 21 -9.29 -1.17 1.95
C GLN A 21 -9.90 -2.06 3.04
N ASN A 22 -9.49 -3.33 3.09
CA ASN A 22 -9.95 -4.29 4.09
C ASN A 22 -9.00 -4.43 5.29
N GLU A 23 -8.02 -3.54 5.43
CA GLU A 23 -7.01 -3.54 6.51
C GLU A 23 -6.16 -4.84 6.58
N GLN A 24 -6.06 -5.57 5.47
CA GLN A 24 -5.30 -6.81 5.32
C GLN A 24 -3.83 -6.52 5.01
N LEU A 25 -3.11 -5.90 5.95
CA LEU A 25 -1.77 -5.35 5.72
C LEU A 25 -0.72 -6.39 5.30
N GLU A 26 -0.75 -7.58 5.89
CA GLU A 26 0.16 -8.69 5.51
C GLU A 26 -0.07 -9.14 4.07
N GLN A 27 -1.33 -9.21 3.64
CA GLN A 27 -1.67 -9.56 2.27
C GLN A 27 -1.25 -8.44 1.29
N ALA A 28 -1.49 -7.17 1.66
CA ALA A 28 -1.04 -6.03 0.87
C ALA A 28 0.49 -6.05 0.70
N HIS A 29 1.23 -6.36 1.77
CA HIS A 29 2.69 -6.48 1.72
C HIS A 29 3.16 -7.61 0.80
N ALA A 30 2.57 -8.80 0.91
CA ALA A 30 2.90 -9.93 0.04
C ALA A 30 2.64 -9.62 -1.44
N LEU A 31 1.53 -8.94 -1.73
CA LEU A 31 1.19 -8.51 -3.10
C LEU A 31 2.15 -7.42 -3.62
N LEU A 32 2.55 -6.45 -2.79
CA LEU A 32 3.56 -5.45 -3.15
C LEU A 32 4.91 -6.09 -3.52
N VAL A 33 5.40 -7.01 -2.70
CA VAL A 33 6.68 -7.71 -2.97
C VAL A 33 6.60 -8.51 -4.27
N ARG A 34 5.46 -9.14 -4.54
CA ARG A 34 5.22 -9.85 -5.79
C ARG A 34 5.16 -8.87 -6.97
N HIS A 35 4.40 -7.79 -6.86
CA HIS A 35 4.27 -6.76 -7.89
C HIS A 35 5.63 -6.20 -8.30
N ASP A 36 6.48 -5.85 -7.33
CA ASP A 36 7.83 -5.33 -7.59
C ASP A 36 8.74 -6.32 -8.33
N ARG A 37 8.56 -7.62 -8.11
CA ARG A 37 9.24 -8.66 -8.88
C ARG A 37 8.68 -8.73 -10.30
N THR A 38 7.35 -8.77 -10.42
CA THR A 38 6.67 -8.85 -11.71
C THR A 38 6.93 -7.64 -12.60
N VAL A 39 7.06 -6.42 -12.04
CA VAL A 39 7.44 -5.22 -12.80
C VAL A 39 8.83 -5.39 -13.39
N ARG A 40 9.81 -5.85 -12.60
CA ARG A 40 11.18 -6.06 -13.09
C ARG A 40 11.21 -7.12 -14.18
N ASP A 41 10.53 -8.23 -13.99
CA ASP A 41 10.43 -9.30 -14.98
C ASP A 41 9.77 -8.80 -16.28
N PHE A 42 8.69 -8.04 -16.15
CA PHE A 42 7.98 -7.42 -17.27
C PHE A 42 8.89 -6.47 -18.05
N MET A 43 9.58 -5.55 -17.39
CA MET A 43 10.48 -4.59 -18.05
C MET A 43 11.64 -5.26 -18.80
N HIS A 44 12.07 -6.45 -18.38
CA HIS A 44 13.10 -7.24 -19.07
C HIS A 44 12.55 -8.19 -20.14
N SER A 45 11.23 -8.37 -20.22
CA SER A 45 10.57 -9.22 -21.22
C SER A 45 10.50 -8.57 -22.61
N ALA A 46 10.19 -9.37 -23.63
CA ALA A 46 9.97 -8.84 -24.98
C ALA A 46 8.69 -7.99 -25.03
N GLU A 47 7.68 -8.42 -24.29
CA GLU A 47 6.38 -7.78 -24.12
C GLU A 47 6.54 -6.41 -23.48
N GLY A 48 7.34 -6.28 -22.42
CA GLY A 48 7.62 -4.99 -21.78
C GLY A 48 8.41 -4.03 -22.67
N ARG A 49 9.33 -4.54 -23.51
CA ARG A 49 10.03 -3.70 -24.51
C ARG A 49 9.12 -3.21 -25.63
N GLN A 50 8.05 -3.95 -25.92
CA GLN A 50 7.07 -3.62 -26.95
C GLN A 50 5.83 -2.91 -26.37
N ALA A 51 5.76 -2.76 -25.04
CA ALA A 51 4.65 -2.10 -24.39
C ALA A 51 4.54 -0.66 -24.88
N GLY A 52 3.35 -0.29 -25.34
CA GLY A 52 3.06 1.07 -25.80
C GLY A 52 3.13 2.07 -24.65
N TYR A 53 3.42 3.34 -24.99
CA TYR A 53 3.46 4.45 -24.04
C TYR A 53 2.18 4.53 -23.19
N ASP A 54 1.01 4.40 -23.81
CA ASP A 54 -0.28 4.50 -23.10
C ASP A 54 -0.46 3.42 -22.04
N ALA A 55 -0.01 2.19 -22.31
CA ALA A 55 -0.07 1.08 -21.38
C ALA A 55 0.84 1.32 -20.15
N LEU A 56 2.06 1.81 -20.40
CA LEU A 56 3.01 2.16 -19.33
C LEU A 56 2.53 3.37 -18.52
N ALA A 57 1.95 4.38 -19.18
CA ALA A 57 1.38 5.54 -18.53
C ALA A 57 0.17 5.16 -17.65
N HIS A 58 -0.65 4.21 -18.09
CA HIS A 58 -1.74 3.68 -17.29
C HIS A 58 -1.22 2.91 -16.07
N LEU A 59 -0.25 2.01 -16.25
CA LEU A 59 0.38 1.29 -15.15
C LEU A 59 0.96 2.24 -14.10
N LEU A 60 1.67 3.28 -14.52
CA LEU A 60 2.23 4.29 -13.62
C LEU A 60 1.14 5.02 -12.83
N ARG A 61 0.02 5.38 -13.49
CA ARG A 61 -1.10 6.04 -12.82
C ARG A 61 -1.68 5.17 -11.71
N GLU A 62 -1.93 3.89 -12.00
CA GLU A 62 -2.45 2.94 -11.01
C GLU A 62 -1.49 2.78 -9.81
N GLN A 63 -0.17 2.74 -10.07
CA GLN A 63 0.85 2.70 -9.01
C GLN A 63 0.82 3.94 -8.11
N LEU A 64 0.70 5.13 -8.70
CA LEU A 64 0.63 6.39 -7.96
C LEU A 64 -0.64 6.47 -7.08
N GLU A 65 -1.76 5.93 -7.55
CA GLU A 65 -2.98 5.86 -6.74
C GLU A 65 -2.82 4.95 -5.52
N VAL A 66 -2.25 3.76 -5.70
CA VAL A 66 -1.96 2.84 -4.58
C VAL A 66 -1.01 3.50 -3.58
N GLN A 67 0.03 4.20 -4.05
CA GLN A 67 0.96 4.94 -3.19
C GLN A 67 0.26 6.04 -2.38
N ALA A 68 -0.69 6.77 -2.99
CA ALA A 68 -1.48 7.78 -2.30
C ALA A 68 -2.35 7.16 -1.18
N ILE A 69 -2.97 6.00 -1.44
CA ILE A 69 -3.76 5.27 -0.43
C ILE A 69 -2.87 4.85 0.75
N MET A 70 -1.70 4.26 0.48
CA MET A 70 -0.76 3.85 1.51
C MET A 70 -0.27 5.04 2.36
N THR A 71 0.01 6.17 1.71
CA THR A 71 0.45 7.40 2.39
C THR A 71 -0.64 7.89 3.35
N ARG A 72 -1.89 7.91 2.90
CA ARG A 72 -3.03 8.29 3.74
C ARG A 72 -3.21 7.34 4.92
N ALA A 73 -3.15 6.04 4.68
CA ALA A 73 -3.27 5.03 5.74
C ALA A 73 -2.18 5.19 6.81
N ARG A 74 -0.93 5.44 6.38
CA ARG A 74 0.19 5.74 7.29
C ARG A 74 -0.08 6.99 8.12
N ASP A 75 -0.54 8.06 7.50
CA ASP A 75 -0.78 9.33 8.18
C ASP A 75 -1.94 9.22 9.18
N ASP A 76 -2.98 8.45 8.85
CA ASP A 76 -4.08 8.09 9.76
C ASP A 76 -3.57 7.29 10.98
N ALA A 77 -2.76 6.27 10.75
CA ALA A 77 -2.16 5.49 11.83
C ALA A 77 -1.28 6.35 12.75
N ALA A 78 -0.47 7.25 12.17
CA ALA A 78 0.36 8.17 12.93
C ALA A 78 -0.47 9.10 13.84
N ARG A 79 -1.59 9.63 13.33
CA ARG A 79 -2.53 10.45 14.13
C ARG A 79 -3.13 9.65 15.29
N GLN A 80 -3.57 8.42 15.05
CA GLN A 80 -4.14 7.57 16.09
C GLN A 80 -3.13 7.24 17.19
N MET A 81 -1.89 6.91 16.81
CA MET A 81 -0.81 6.66 17.78
C MET A 81 -0.51 7.88 18.64
N GLN A 82 -0.51 9.09 18.05
CA GLN A 82 -0.31 10.32 18.81
C GLN A 82 -1.46 10.58 19.79
N ALA A 83 -2.71 10.36 19.39
CA ALA A 83 -3.87 10.49 20.25
C ALA A 83 -3.80 9.50 21.44
N ALA A 84 -3.47 8.23 21.18
CA ALA A 84 -3.31 7.22 22.23
C ALA A 84 -2.22 7.60 23.24
N ARG A 85 -1.06 8.10 22.78
CA ARG A 85 0.02 8.57 23.67
C ARG A 85 -0.38 9.79 24.50
N GLN A 86 -1.24 10.67 23.97
CA GLN A 86 -1.74 11.81 24.73
C GLN A 86 -2.75 11.38 25.80
N ALA A 87 -3.65 10.45 25.45
CA ALA A 87 -4.61 9.88 26.39
C ALA A 87 -3.92 9.14 27.56
N ASP A 88 -2.91 8.31 27.26
CA ASP A 88 -2.13 7.61 28.30
C ASP A 88 -1.41 8.60 29.23
N ARG A 89 -0.81 9.67 28.68
CA ARG A 89 -0.19 10.73 29.49
C ARG A 89 -1.20 11.44 30.38
N ALA A 90 -2.38 11.76 29.88
CA ALA A 90 -3.44 12.39 30.68
C ALA A 90 -3.94 11.47 31.80
N ALA A 91 -4.19 10.19 31.50
CA ALA A 91 -4.62 9.20 32.50
C ALA A 91 -3.61 9.05 33.64
N ARG A 92 -2.30 9.00 33.32
CA ARG A 92 -1.23 8.95 34.33
C ARG A 92 -1.17 10.22 35.18
N ALA A 93 -1.38 11.40 34.57
CA ALA A 93 -1.41 12.66 35.32
C ALA A 93 -2.58 12.73 36.31
N TYR A 94 -3.77 12.25 35.92
CA TYR A 94 -4.91 12.17 36.82
C TYR A 94 -4.68 11.20 37.98
N LEU A 95 -4.13 10.01 37.72
CA LEU A 95 -3.80 9.04 38.77
C LEU A 95 -2.76 9.59 39.75
N ALA A 96 -1.75 10.33 39.26
CA ALA A 96 -0.75 10.96 40.09
C ALA A 96 -1.33 12.11 40.97
N GLN A 97 -2.34 12.83 40.49
CA GLN A 97 -3.04 13.85 41.29
C GLN A 97 -4.05 13.28 42.28
N ALA A 98 -4.67 12.14 41.98
CA ALA A 98 -5.69 11.52 42.85
C ALA A 98 -5.10 10.63 43.96
N GLY A 99 -3.82 10.27 43.87
CA GLY A 99 -3.12 9.40 44.83
C GLY A 99 -2.14 10.11 45.76
N GLY A 100 -2.09 11.45 45.76
CA GLY A 100 -1.31 12.29 46.69
C GLY A 100 -2.21 13.13 47.59
#